data_AF-A0A7V9PDI9-F1
#
_entry.id   AF-A0A7V9PDI9-F1
#
_cell.length_a   1.000
_cell.length_b   1.000
_cell.length_c   1.000
_cell.angle_alpha   90.00
_cell.angle_beta   90.00
_cell.angle_gamma   90.00
#
_symmetry.space_group_name_H-M   'P 1'
#
loop_
_entity.id
_entity.type
_entity.pdbx_description
1 polymer ?
#
loop_
_entity_poly.entity_id
_entity_poly.type
_entity_poly.pdbx_seq_one_letter_code
_entity_poly.pdbx_strand_id
1 'polypeptide(L)'
;PLDEGLKSTREHLDLCLQTHAAGGKVWFEPASLVTYVAPPPVDASDVPYFMLRWSEAWNVSSLNHFCDKYGLDDSYKRRLGIMRARRQVVFDPLRKVTRTVLDTRGDAAFGKVLGRAEREVNKLVVRAG
;
A
#
# COMPACT_ATOMS: atom_id res chain seq x y z
N PRO A 1 3.19 12.05 19.65
CA PRO A 1 2.07 12.05 18.68
C PRO A 1 2.52 11.31 17.41
N LEU A 2 1.61 10.70 16.65
CA LEU A 2 1.95 10.12 15.35
C LEU A 2 2.04 11.22 14.29
N ASP A 3 2.81 10.98 13.23
CA ASP A 3 2.99 11.94 12.14
C ASP A 3 1.90 11.78 11.07
N GLU A 4 0.98 12.75 11.00
CA GLU A 4 -0.14 12.75 10.05
C GLU A 4 0.29 12.95 8.59
N GLY A 5 1.55 13.33 8.33
CA GLY A 5 2.16 13.37 7.00
C GLY A 5 2.37 11.97 6.39
N LEU A 6 2.41 10.93 7.23
CA LEU A 6 2.57 9.52 6.81
C LEU A 6 1.20 8.86 6.58
N LYS A 7 0.63 9.11 5.41
CA LYS A 7 -0.74 8.73 5.07
C LYS A 7 -0.94 7.23 4.78
N SER A 8 0.08 6.53 4.29
CA SER A 8 -0.08 5.12 3.86
C SER A 8 0.93 4.13 4.44
N THR A 9 2.12 4.59 4.81
CA THR A 9 3.24 3.72 5.16
C THR A 9 4.31 4.46 5.95
N ARG A 10 5.18 3.70 6.63
CA ARG A 10 6.33 4.15 7.43
C ARG A 10 6.00 4.77 8.77
N GLU A 11 4.73 4.87 9.11
CA GLU A 11 4.24 5.25 10.43
C GLU A 11 4.90 4.45 11.56
N HIS A 12 5.12 3.14 11.35
CA HIS A 12 5.74 2.25 12.34
C HIS A 12 7.26 2.46 12.45
N LEU A 13 7.96 2.69 11.33
CA LEU A 13 9.39 2.99 11.36
C LEU A 13 9.64 4.36 11.99
N ASP A 14 8.83 5.34 11.62
CA ASP A 14 8.85 6.69 12.15
C ASP A 14 8.67 6.68 13.67
N LEU A 15 7.65 5.97 14.17
CA LEU A 15 7.43 5.80 15.60
C LEU A 15 8.64 5.16 16.32
N CYS A 16 9.25 4.11 15.74
CA CYS A 16 10.43 3.47 16.31
C CYS A 16 11.64 4.42 16.37
N LEU A 17 11.88 5.19 15.31
CA LEU A 17 12.96 6.17 15.24
C LEU A 17 12.74 7.31 16.25
N GLN A 18 11.51 7.83 16.37
CA GLN A 18 11.16 8.83 17.38
C GLN A 18 11.34 8.29 18.81
N THR A 19 10.89 7.05 19.07
CA THR A 19 11.05 6.39 20.37
C THR A 19 12.51 6.28 20.74
N HIS A 20 13.36 5.84 19.80
CA HIS A 20 14.80 5.74 20.02
C HIS A 20 15.44 7.12 20.26
N ALA A 21 15.07 8.14 19.48
CA ALA A 21 15.58 9.51 19.65
C ALA A 21 15.22 10.10 21.03
N ALA A 22 14.10 9.69 21.62
CA ALA A 22 13.68 10.06 22.97
C ALA A 22 14.35 9.24 24.10
N GLY A 23 15.33 8.38 23.78
CA GLY A 23 15.97 7.49 24.75
C GLY A 23 15.14 6.25 25.12
N GLY A 24 14.02 6.02 24.43
CA GLY A 24 13.20 4.84 24.56
C GLY A 24 13.84 3.61 23.91
N LYS A 25 13.26 2.43 24.19
CA LYS A 25 13.74 1.15 23.68
C LYS A 25 12.64 0.42 22.90
N VAL A 26 13.02 -0.20 21.79
CA VAL A 26 12.16 -1.08 20.99
C VAL A 26 12.64 -2.51 21.20
N TRP A 27 11.74 -3.40 21.61
CA TRP A 27 12.06 -4.78 21.98
C TRP A 27 11.39 -5.77 21.05
N PHE A 28 12.05 -6.89 20.82
CA PHE A 28 11.47 -8.09 20.23
C PHE A 28 11.31 -9.12 21.35
N GLU A 29 10.09 -9.61 21.56
CA GLU A 29 9.77 -10.62 22.59
C GLU A 29 9.68 -12.00 21.94
N PRO A 30 10.72 -12.85 22.05
CA PRO A 30 10.78 -14.13 21.34
C PRO A 30 9.72 -15.14 21.81
N ALA A 31 9.18 -15.01 23.03
CA ALA A 31 8.10 -15.87 23.50
C ALA A 31 6.71 -15.46 22.99
N SER A 32 6.59 -14.28 22.36
CA SER A 32 5.33 -13.79 21.82
C SER A 32 4.99 -14.44 20.48
N LEU A 33 3.86 -15.14 20.41
CA LEU A 33 3.35 -15.77 19.19
C LEU A 33 2.16 -14.97 18.64
N VAL A 34 2.34 -14.40 17.45
CA VAL A 34 1.31 -13.59 16.78
C VAL A 34 1.11 -14.11 15.36
N THR A 35 -0.15 -14.33 14.97
CA THR A 35 -0.50 -14.69 13.59
C THR A 35 -0.88 -13.43 12.82
N TYR A 36 -0.09 -13.11 11.79
CA TYR A 36 -0.42 -12.05 10.85
C TYR A 36 -1.21 -12.62 9.67
N VAL A 37 -2.44 -12.14 9.48
CA VAL A 37 -3.26 -12.44 8.30
C VAL A 37 -3.13 -11.28 7.33
N ALA A 38 -2.38 -11.49 6.25
CA ALA A 38 -2.26 -10.50 5.19
C ALA A 38 -3.56 -10.41 4.38
N PRO A 39 -4.03 -9.22 4.00
CA PRO A 39 -5.05 -9.09 2.96
C PRO A 39 -4.58 -9.78 1.67
N PRO A 40 -5.46 -10.45 0.91
CA PRO A 40 -6.92 -10.54 1.05
C PRO A 40 -7.42 -11.67 1.98
N PRO A 41 -8.69 -11.62 2.46
CA PRO A 41 -9.80 -10.78 2.00
C PRO A 41 -9.81 -9.35 2.57
N VAL A 42 -10.35 -8.42 1.79
CA VAL A 42 -10.71 -7.06 2.22
C VAL A 42 -12.23 -7.01 2.21
N ASP A 43 -12.84 -6.62 3.33
CA ASP A 43 -14.30 -6.47 3.39
C ASP A 43 -14.78 -5.41 2.41
N ALA A 44 -15.96 -5.62 1.83
CA ALA A 44 -16.48 -4.72 0.80
C ALA A 44 -16.63 -3.27 1.31
N SER A 45 -16.95 -3.09 2.60
CA SER A 45 -17.01 -1.79 3.26
C SER A 45 -15.66 -1.09 3.38
N ASP A 46 -14.56 -1.85 3.41
CA ASP A 46 -13.21 -1.32 3.60
C ASP A 46 -12.51 -1.01 2.28
N VAL A 47 -13.05 -1.52 1.15
CA VAL A 47 -12.48 -1.30 -0.19
C VAL A 47 -12.24 0.18 -0.49
N PRO A 48 -13.15 1.13 -0.22
CA PRO A 48 -12.90 2.55 -0.50
C PRO A 48 -11.66 3.09 0.23
N TYR A 49 -11.56 2.82 1.54
CA TYR A 49 -10.41 3.25 2.33
C TYR A 49 -9.13 2.50 1.95
N PHE A 50 -9.20 1.20 1.67
CA PHE A 50 -8.06 0.40 1.23
C PHE A 50 -7.46 0.94 -0.07
N MET A 51 -8.33 1.30 -1.03
CA MET A 51 -7.91 1.90 -2.31
C MET A 51 -7.31 3.30 -2.12
N LEU A 52 -7.83 4.09 -1.18
CA LEU A 52 -7.30 5.41 -0.83
C LEU A 52 -5.93 5.29 -0.15
N ARG A 53 -5.83 4.42 0.86
CA ARG A 53 -4.61 4.17 1.61
C ARG A 53 -3.48 3.72 0.69
N TRP A 54 -3.75 2.79 -0.23
CA TRP A 54 -2.74 2.32 -1.20
C TRP A 54 -2.73 3.13 -2.51
N SER A 55 -3.29 4.35 -2.49
CA SER A 55 -3.27 5.23 -3.66
C SER A 55 -1.84 5.66 -4.02
N GLU A 56 -1.61 5.95 -5.31
CA GLU A 56 -0.29 6.37 -5.76
C GLU A 56 0.12 7.69 -5.12
N ALA A 57 -0.83 8.63 -5.03
CA ALA A 57 -0.63 9.92 -4.38
C ALA A 57 -0.20 9.78 -2.90
N TRP A 58 -0.92 8.97 -2.10
CA TRP A 58 -0.57 8.80 -0.67
C TRP A 58 0.74 8.04 -0.49
N ASN A 59 1.03 7.04 -1.32
CA ASN A 59 2.29 6.30 -1.29
C ASN A 59 3.49 7.20 -1.61
N VAL A 60 3.41 7.99 -2.67
CA VAL A 60 4.47 8.93 -3.05
C VAL A 60 4.64 10.01 -1.99
N SER A 61 3.54 10.61 -1.52
CA SER A 61 3.57 11.63 -0.48
C SER A 61 4.20 11.12 0.82
N SER A 62 3.81 9.93 1.29
CA SER A 62 4.34 9.36 2.53
C SER A 62 5.84 9.03 2.41
N LEU A 63 6.27 8.52 1.25
CA LEU A 63 7.67 8.21 1.01
C LEU A 63 8.54 9.46 0.94
N ASN A 64 8.08 10.50 0.21
CA ASN A 64 8.79 11.77 0.14
C ASN A 64 8.91 12.39 1.53
N HIS A 65 7.80 12.51 2.26
CA HIS A 65 7.78 13.03 3.63
C HIS A 65 8.74 12.27 4.55
N PHE A 66 8.75 10.94 4.49
CA PHE A 66 9.67 10.13 5.28
C PHE A 66 11.13 10.34 4.90
N CYS A 67 11.45 10.43 3.60
CA CYS A 67 12.81 10.72 3.14
C CYS A 67 13.27 12.11 3.59
N ASP A 68 12.42 13.12 3.43
CA ASP A 68 12.73 14.51 3.81
C ASP A 68 12.95 14.63 5.32
N LYS A 69 12.09 13.99 6.12
CA LYS A 69 12.16 14.00 7.59
C LYS A 69 13.46 13.40 8.13
N TYR A 70 14.01 12.38 7.47
CA TYR A 70 15.18 11.64 7.95
C TYR A 70 16.44 11.82 7.07
N GLY A 71 16.40 12.70 6.05
CA GLY A 71 17.52 12.95 5.16
C GLY A 71 17.95 11.73 4.32
N LEU A 72 16.97 10.91 3.88
CA LEU A 72 17.24 9.70 3.09
C LEU A 72 17.29 10.00 1.60
N ASP A 73 18.12 9.26 0.86
CA ASP A 73 18.25 9.41 -0.59
C ASP A 73 17.03 8.85 -1.38
N ASP A 74 17.00 9.20 -2.67
CA ASP A 74 15.95 8.80 -3.61
C ASP A 74 15.92 7.30 -3.92
N SER A 75 16.95 6.53 -3.57
CA SER A 75 16.92 5.07 -3.75
C SER A 75 15.79 4.42 -2.98
N TYR A 76 15.34 5.06 -1.89
CA TYR A 76 14.23 4.59 -1.08
C TYR A 76 12.89 4.59 -1.84
N LYS A 77 12.76 5.43 -2.88
CA LYS A 77 11.58 5.53 -3.75
C LYS A 77 11.41 4.30 -4.66
N ARG A 78 12.45 3.47 -4.82
CA ARG A 78 12.36 2.17 -5.54
C ARG A 78 11.30 1.22 -4.97
N ARG A 79 10.84 1.46 -3.73
CA ARG A 79 9.81 0.66 -3.05
C ARG A 79 8.36 0.95 -3.54
N LEU A 80 8.14 1.96 -4.38
CA LEU A 80 6.82 2.30 -4.93
C LEU A 80 6.16 1.14 -5.69
N GLY A 81 6.94 0.30 -6.38
CA GLY A 81 6.41 -0.84 -7.14
C GLY A 81 5.66 -1.85 -6.25
N ILE A 82 6.18 -2.12 -5.05
CA ILE A 82 5.54 -3.04 -4.08
C ILE A 82 4.21 -2.46 -3.58
N MET A 83 4.15 -1.14 -3.36
CA MET A 83 2.94 -0.48 -2.90
C MET A 83 1.83 -0.49 -3.95
N ARG A 84 2.21 -0.37 -5.24
CA ARG A 84 1.27 -0.54 -6.35
C ARG A 84 0.68 -1.95 -6.38
N ALA A 85 1.50 -2.97 -6.14
CA ALA A 85 1.03 -4.36 -6.09
C ALA A 85 0.00 -4.57 -4.95
N ARG A 86 0.19 -3.94 -3.78
CA ARG A 86 -0.76 -4.01 -2.66
C ARG A 86 -2.16 -3.51 -3.02
N ARG A 87 -2.25 -2.43 -3.82
CA ARG A 87 -3.55 -1.91 -4.28
C ARG A 87 -4.27 -2.89 -5.20
N GLN A 88 -3.53 -3.65 -6.00
CA GLN A 88 -4.11 -4.52 -7.02
C GLN A 88 -4.78 -5.79 -6.45
N VAL A 89 -4.51 -6.12 -5.19
CA VAL A 89 -5.11 -7.28 -4.49
C VAL A 89 -6.64 -7.25 -4.50
N VAL A 90 -7.26 -6.07 -4.49
CA VAL A 90 -8.73 -5.93 -4.58
C VAL A 90 -9.30 -6.55 -5.86
N PHE A 91 -8.49 -6.61 -6.93
CA PHE A 91 -8.90 -7.17 -8.21
C PHE A 91 -8.53 -8.65 -8.39
N ASP A 92 -7.90 -9.30 -7.40
CA ASP A 92 -7.48 -10.70 -7.50
C ASP A 92 -8.66 -11.67 -7.73
N PRO A 93 -9.83 -11.53 -7.09
CA PRO A 93 -10.98 -12.38 -7.39
C PRO A 93 -11.40 -12.28 -8.86
N LEU A 94 -11.44 -11.06 -9.41
CA LEU A 94 -11.80 -10.82 -10.80
C LEU A 94 -10.79 -11.43 -11.77
N ARG A 95 -9.48 -11.27 -11.50
CA ARG A 95 -8.41 -11.89 -12.30
C ARG A 95 -8.44 -13.41 -12.28
N LYS A 96 -8.81 -14.03 -11.15
CA LYS A 96 -8.98 -15.48 -11.07
C LYS A 96 -10.08 -15.97 -12.01
N VAL A 97 -11.21 -15.27 -12.04
CA VAL A 97 -12.34 -15.59 -12.93
C VAL A 97 -11.96 -15.43 -14.39
N THR A 98 -11.32 -14.33 -14.78
CA THR A 98 -10.96 -14.10 -16.19
C THR A 98 -9.99 -15.15 -16.72
N ARG A 99 -9.01 -15.55 -15.91
CA ARG A 99 -8.05 -16.60 -16.29
C ARG A 99 -8.71 -17.97 -16.50
N THR A 100 -9.85 -18.23 -15.87
CA THR A 100 -10.60 -19.48 -16.05
C THR A 100 -11.49 -19.45 -17.29
N VAL A 101 -11.96 -18.28 -17.71
CA VAL A 101 -12.96 -18.12 -18.77
C VAL A 101 -12.35 -17.68 -20.11
N LEU A 102 -11.27 -16.90 -20.09
CA LEU A 102 -10.62 -16.34 -21.27
C LEU A 102 -9.39 -17.15 -21.67
N ASP A 103 -9.08 -17.14 -22.97
CA ASP A 103 -7.81 -17.63 -23.48
C ASP A 103 -6.65 -16.69 -23.07
N THR A 104 -5.40 -17.13 -23.27
CA THR A 104 -4.21 -16.35 -22.87
C THR A 104 -4.17 -14.94 -23.48
N ARG A 105 -4.69 -14.78 -24.70
CA ARG A 105 -4.73 -13.47 -25.38
C ARG A 105 -5.84 -12.59 -24.81
N GLY A 106 -7.01 -13.15 -24.54
CA GLY A 106 -8.14 -12.48 -23.90
C GLY A 106 -7.82 -12.02 -22.48
N ASP A 107 -7.19 -12.87 -21.65
CA ASP A 107 -6.78 -12.50 -20.29
C ASP A 107 -5.73 -11.38 -20.30
N ALA A 108 -4.75 -11.45 -21.22
CA ALA A 108 -3.76 -10.39 -21.38
C ALA A 108 -4.39 -9.04 -21.82
N ALA A 109 -5.36 -9.07 -22.73
CA ALA A 109 -6.10 -7.88 -23.14
C ALA A 109 -6.93 -7.31 -21.99
N PHE A 110 -7.62 -8.17 -21.24
CA PHE A 110 -8.39 -7.80 -20.06
C PHE A 110 -7.50 -7.14 -18.99
N GLY A 111 -6.34 -7.73 -18.69
CA GLY A 111 -5.38 -7.18 -17.74
C GLY A 111 -4.91 -5.76 -18.10
N LYS A 112 -4.75 -5.46 -19.40
CA LYS A 112 -4.42 -4.09 -19.87
C LYS A 112 -5.57 -3.12 -19.66
N VAL A 113 -6.80 -3.53 -19.94
CA VAL A 113 -8.00 -2.70 -19.74
C VAL A 113 -8.21 -2.43 -18.25
N LEU A 114 -8.15 -3.47 -17.42
CA LEU A 114 -8.26 -3.37 -15.98
C LEU A 114 -7.20 -2.43 -15.40
N GLY A 115 -5.94 -2.54 -15.85
CA GLY A 115 -4.87 -1.65 -15.43
C GLY A 115 -5.05 -0.18 -15.85
N ARG A 116 -5.78 0.09 -16.94
CA ARG A 116 -6.14 1.47 -17.32
C ARG A 116 -7.27 2.00 -16.44
N ALA A 117 -8.33 1.21 -16.27
CA ALA A 117 -9.47 1.57 -15.41
C ALA A 117 -9.02 1.82 -13.96
N GLU A 118 -8.15 0.96 -13.45
CA GLU A 118 -7.55 1.06 -12.11
C GLU A 118 -6.87 2.42 -11.87
N ARG A 119 -6.18 2.98 -12.87
CA ARG A 119 -5.55 4.30 -12.74
C ARG A 119 -6.56 5.44 -12.67
N GLU A 120 -7.65 5.36 -13.42
CA GLU A 120 -8.71 6.38 -13.34
C GLU A 120 -9.47 6.30 -12.03
N VAL A 121 -9.78 5.08 -11.56
CA VAL A 121 -10.31 4.85 -10.21
C VAL A 121 -9.36 5.42 -9.16
N ASN A 122 -8.04 5.23 -9.31
CA ASN A 122 -7.08 5.76 -8.37
C ASN A 122 -7.14 7.29 -8.26
N LYS A 123 -7.25 8.00 -9.39
CA LYS A 123 -7.40 9.47 -9.38
C LYS A 123 -8.71 9.91 -8.74
N LEU A 124 -9.81 9.20 -8.98
CA LEU A 124 -11.11 9.51 -8.40
C LEU A 124 -11.12 9.31 -6.89
N VAL A 125 -10.56 8.19 -6.41
CA VAL A 125 -10.46 7.88 -4.98
C VAL A 125 -9.68 8.97 -4.23
N VAL A 126 -8.58 9.46 -4.81
CA VAL A 126 -7.78 10.55 -4.21
C VAL A 126 -8.51 11.90 -4.21
N ARG A 127 -9.46 12.14 -5.13
CA ARG A 127 -10.25 13.38 -5.15
C ARG A 127 -11.42 13.35 -4.17
N ALA A 128 -11.88 12.16 -3.80
CA ALA A 128 -13.06 11.97 -2.97
C ALA A 128 -12.76 11.84 -1.47
N GLY A 129 -11.49 11.63 -1.09
CA GLY A 129 -11.03 11.54 0.30
C GLY A 129 -9.98 12.59 0.61
#